data_AF-A0AA88YIC4-F1
#
_entry.id   AF-A0AA88YIC4-F1
#
_cell.length_a   1.000
_cell.length_b   1.000
_cell.length_c   1.000
_cell.angle_alpha   90.00
_cell.angle_beta   90.00
_cell.angle_gamma   90.00
#
_symmetry.space_group_name_H-M   'P 1'
#
loop_
_entity.id
_entity.type
_entity.pdbx_description
1 polymer ?
#
loop_
_entity_poly.entity_id
_entity_poly.type
_entity_poly.pdbx_seq_one_letter_code
_entity_poly.pdbx_strand_id
1 'polypeptide(L)'
;MTKKCDAENFIHTHIDSRVLGQHGIQLLLELRDSVFSPRIIGVMCIGTQLVFTSLRVGVEHLQEIEVNNGISSHQSTIIYTQPYDFLLDADRRKIYEALFWFGVVQGSAKGFCY
;
A
#
# COMPACT_ATOMS: atom_id res chain seq x y z
N MET A 1 -8.25 6.43 -22.22
CA MET A 1 -9.13 7.40 -21.51
C MET A 1 -10.20 6.57 -20.83
N THR A 2 -10.38 6.44 -19.52
CA THR A 2 -10.08 7.22 -18.31
C THR A 2 -10.15 6.19 -17.16
N LYS A 3 -9.05 5.89 -16.44
CA LYS A 3 -9.07 4.96 -15.28
C LYS A 3 -8.56 5.57 -13.97
N LYS A 4 -7.98 6.77 -14.04
CA LYS A 4 -7.40 7.45 -12.87
C LYS A 4 -8.46 8.13 -12.00
N CYS A 5 -9.54 8.63 -12.63
CA CYS A 5 -10.61 9.38 -11.97
C CYS A 5 -11.39 8.52 -10.95
N ASP A 6 -11.64 7.24 -11.27
CA ASP A 6 -12.51 6.40 -10.44
C ASP A 6 -11.85 5.98 -9.13
N ALA A 7 -10.52 5.75 -9.14
CA ALA A 7 -9.77 5.37 -7.95
C ALA A 7 -9.64 6.54 -6.97
N GLU A 8 -9.18 7.71 -7.44
CA GLU A 8 -9.05 8.91 -6.60
C GLU A 8 -10.41 9.30 -5.99
N ASN A 9 -11.48 9.29 -6.79
CA ASN A 9 -12.83 9.57 -6.29
C ASN A 9 -13.28 8.53 -5.26
N PHE A 10 -13.04 7.23 -5.48
CA PHE A 10 -13.42 6.20 -4.51
C PHE A 10 -12.72 6.42 -3.17
N ILE A 11 -11.40 6.66 -3.19
CA ILE A 11 -10.58 6.86 -1.98
C ILE A 11 -11.06 8.10 -1.23
N HIS A 12 -11.21 9.25 -1.88
CA HIS A 12 -11.67 10.47 -1.23
C HIS A 12 -13.10 10.39 -0.70
N THR A 13 -13.94 9.52 -1.29
CA THR A 13 -15.33 9.34 -0.85
C THR A 13 -15.44 8.35 0.32
N HIS A 14 -14.61 7.31 0.35
CA HIS A 14 -14.78 6.17 1.26
C HIS A 14 -13.69 6.07 2.34
N ILE A 15 -12.61 6.84 2.22
CA ILE A 15 -11.48 6.79 3.14
C ILE A 15 -11.19 8.19 3.64
N ASP A 16 -11.29 8.35 4.96
CA ASP A 16 -10.83 9.56 5.64
C ASP A 16 -9.33 9.76 5.42
N SER A 17 -8.90 11.00 5.16
CA SER A 17 -7.49 11.33 4.90
C SER A 17 -6.57 10.91 6.07
N ARG A 18 -7.09 10.89 7.30
CA ARG A 18 -6.40 10.36 8.48
C ARG A 18 -6.14 8.86 8.36
N VAL A 19 -7.10 8.08 7.88
CA VAL A 19 -6.95 6.62 7.70
C VAL A 19 -5.90 6.34 6.63
N LEU A 20 -5.92 7.10 5.53
CA LEU A 20 -4.91 6.99 4.49
C LEU A 20 -3.51 7.36 5.00
N GLY A 21 -3.41 8.41 5.83
CA GLY A 21 -2.17 8.79 6.50
C GLY A 21 -1.64 7.71 7.45
N GLN A 22 -2.52 7.13 8.27
CA GLN A 22 -2.17 6.02 9.17
C GLN A 22 -1.69 4.78 8.41
N HIS A 23 -2.38 4.42 7.32
CA HIS A 23 -1.94 3.35 6.43
C HIS A 23 -0.55 3.62 5.86
N GLY A 24 -0.30 4.86 5.40
CA GLY A 24 1.02 5.29 4.95
C GLY A 24 2.12 5.17 5.99
N ILE A 25 1.83 5.51 7.25
CA ILE A 25 2.78 5.36 8.36
C ILE A 25 3.06 3.89 8.63
N GLN A 26 2.03 3.04 8.64
CA GLN A 26 2.22 1.60 8.87
C GLN A 26 3.05 0.95 7.77
N LEU A 27 2.81 1.35 6.52
CA LEU A 27 3.64 1.01 5.39
C LEU A 27 5.09 1.49 5.59
N LEU A 28 5.32 2.72 6.04
CA LEU A 28 6.66 3.23 6.29
C LEU A 28 7.41 2.44 7.38
N LEU A 29 6.72 2.04 8.46
CA LEU A 29 7.33 1.28 9.56
C LEU A 29 7.84 -0.09 9.12
N GLU A 30 7.16 -0.72 8.17
CA GLU A 30 7.53 -2.04 7.61
C GLU A 30 8.61 -1.93 6.51
N LEU A 31 9.06 -0.72 6.15
CA LEU A 31 9.94 -0.51 4.99
C LEU A 31 11.31 -1.19 5.13
N ARG A 32 11.86 -1.23 6.34
CA ARG A 32 13.18 -1.84 6.60
C ARG A 32 13.17 -3.35 6.40
N ASP A 33 12.05 -3.97 6.72
CA ASP A 33 11.87 -5.43 6.66
C ASP A 33 11.20 -5.87 5.34
N SER A 34 10.92 -4.92 4.44
CA SER A 34 10.28 -5.18 3.17
C SER A 34 11.26 -5.67 2.11
N VAL A 35 10.93 -6.81 1.50
CA VAL A 35 11.59 -7.32 0.29
C VAL A 35 11.52 -6.33 -0.89
N PHE A 36 10.58 -5.39 -0.87
CA PHE A 36 10.36 -4.42 -1.94
C PHE A 36 11.05 -3.06 -1.74
N SER A 37 11.84 -2.90 -0.67
CA SER A 37 12.55 -1.66 -0.35
C SER A 37 13.36 -1.13 -1.56
N PRO A 38 13.33 0.19 -1.87
CA PRO A 38 12.81 1.31 -1.08
C PRO A 38 11.32 1.61 -1.33
N ARG A 39 10.59 0.70 -1.98
CA ARG A 39 9.14 0.78 -2.07
C ARG A 39 8.53 -0.14 -1.04
N ILE A 40 7.33 0.19 -0.63
CA ILE A 40 6.53 -0.77 0.09
C ILE A 40 5.17 -0.87 -0.55
N ILE A 41 4.63 -2.08 -0.48
CA ILE A 41 3.37 -2.42 -1.10
C ILE A 41 2.47 -2.95 0.00
N GLY A 42 1.23 -2.49 0.02
CA GLY A 42 0.24 -2.88 1.00
C GLY A 42 -1.12 -3.07 0.38
N VAL A 43 -2.04 -3.55 1.19
CA VAL A 43 -3.44 -3.77 0.78
C VAL A 43 -4.33 -3.08 1.80
N MET A 44 -5.31 -2.33 1.32
CA MET A 44 -6.42 -1.85 2.14
C MET A 44 -7.68 -2.63 1.79
N CYS A 45 -8.45 -3.01 2.81
CA CYS A 45 -9.74 -3.67 2.65
C CYS A 45 -10.83 -2.76 3.22
N ILE A 46 -11.81 -2.39 2.40
CA ILE A 46 -12.89 -1.47 2.75
C ILE A 46 -14.21 -2.11 2.34
N GLY A 47 -14.93 -2.68 3.31
CA GLY A 47 -16.07 -3.55 3.02
C GLY A 47 -15.64 -4.73 2.16
N THR A 48 -16.18 -4.80 0.94
CA THR A 48 -15.86 -5.85 -0.06
C THR A 48 -14.77 -5.43 -1.05
N GLN A 49 -14.27 -4.21 -0.93
CA GLN A 49 -13.33 -3.62 -1.88
C GLN A 49 -11.90 -3.77 -1.39
N LEU A 50 -11.04 -4.33 -2.24
CA LEU A 50 -9.60 -4.36 -2.04
C LEU A 50 -8.93 -3.29 -2.89
N VAL A 51 -8.05 -2.51 -2.26
CA VAL A 51 -7.22 -1.51 -2.91
C VAL A 51 -5.76 -1.87 -2.66
N PHE A 52 -5.01 -2.12 -3.72
CA PHE A 52 -3.56 -2.29 -3.61
C PHE A 52 -2.92 -0.91 -3.56
N THR A 53 -1.95 -0.76 -2.67
CA THR A 53 -1.29 0.50 -2.38
C THR A 53 0.22 0.34 -2.49
N SER A 54 0.92 1.39 -2.90
CA SER A 54 2.38 1.45 -2.86
C SER A 54 2.81 2.79 -2.30
N LEU A 55 3.60 2.76 -1.22
CA LEU A 55 4.25 3.95 -0.70
C LEU A 55 5.57 4.14 -1.43
N ARG A 56 5.71 5.31 -2.06
CA ARG A 56 6.97 5.77 -2.62
C ARG A 56 7.55 6.82 -1.68
N VAL A 57 8.70 6.51 -1.09
CA VAL A 57 9.47 7.42 -0.25
C VAL A 57 10.75 7.78 -1.00
N GLY A 58 11.10 9.06 -1.02
CA GLY A 58 12.39 9.52 -1.55
C GLY A 58 13.53 9.13 -0.60
N VAL A 59 14.73 8.92 -1.13
CA VAL A 59 15.91 8.58 -0.32
C VAL A 59 16.22 9.68 0.69
N GLU A 60 16.14 10.94 0.26
CA GLU A 60 16.35 12.12 1.12
C GLU A 60 15.32 12.18 2.25
N HIS A 61 14.04 11.92 1.93
CA HIS A 61 12.97 11.86 2.92
C HIS A 61 13.21 10.73 3.95
N LEU A 62 13.67 9.56 3.52
CA LEU A 62 14.02 8.47 4.45
C LEU A 62 15.15 8.87 5.39
N GLN A 63 16.21 9.47 4.86
CA GLN A 63 17.34 9.95 5.67
C GLN A 63 16.89 11.01 6.69
N GLU A 64 16.02 11.93 6.30
CA GLU A 64 15.46 12.94 7.22
C GLU A 64 14.61 12.31 8.33
N ILE A 65 13.78 11.31 8.01
CA ILE A 65 13.00 10.59 9.01
C ILE A 65 13.92 9.89 10.01
N GLU A 66 14.99 9.26 9.54
CA GLU A 66 15.95 8.52 10.37
C GLU A 66 16.83 9.42 11.23
N VAL A 67 17.19 10.62 10.74
CA VAL A 67 18.13 11.53 11.41
C VAL A 67 17.42 12.58 12.27
N ASN A 68 16.28 13.11 11.83
CA ASN A 68 15.66 14.32 12.43
C ASN A 68 14.43 14.05 13.31
N ASN A 69 14.10 12.79 13.65
CA ASN A 69 12.97 12.46 14.52
C ASN A 69 11.62 13.12 14.11
N GLY A 70 11.32 13.15 12.81
CA GLY A 70 9.93 13.07 12.37
C GLY A 70 9.27 14.32 11.76
N ILE A 71 10.01 15.36 11.36
CA ILE A 71 9.42 16.43 10.54
C ILE A 71 10.32 16.71 9.33
N SER A 72 9.96 16.07 8.21
CA SER A 72 10.55 16.29 6.90
C SER A 72 9.68 17.28 6.11
N SER A 73 10.31 18.15 5.32
CA SER A 73 9.61 18.99 4.34
C SER A 73 9.24 18.22 3.07
N HIS A 74 9.83 17.03 2.88
CA HIS A 74 9.54 16.13 1.78
C HIS A 74 8.27 15.34 2.04
N GLN A 75 7.46 15.18 1.00
CA GLN A 75 6.25 14.37 1.05
C GLN A 75 6.49 13.01 0.41
N SER A 76 6.04 11.95 1.09
CA SER A 76 5.90 10.63 0.50
C SER A 76 4.58 10.53 -0.27
N THR A 77 4.56 9.76 -1.35
CA THR A 77 3.35 9.58 -2.18
C THR A 77 2.83 8.17 -2.03
N ILE A 78 1.56 8.03 -1.67
CA ILE A 78 0.84 6.76 -1.75
C ILE A 78 0.18 6.68 -3.12
N ILE A 79 0.51 5.64 -3.86
CA ILE A 79 -0.12 5.28 -5.12
C ILE A 79 -1.08 4.13 -4.84
N TYR A 80 -2.24 4.12 -5.46
CA TYR A 80 -3.22 3.05 -5.27
C TYR A 80 -3.86 2.63 -6.58
N THR A 81 -4.33 1.38 -6.62
CA THR A 81 -5.14 0.87 -7.72
C THR A 81 -6.58 1.37 -7.60
N GLN A 82 -7.36 1.16 -8.65
CA GLN A 82 -8.82 1.13 -8.49
C GLN A 82 -9.21 0.06 -7.44
N PRO A 83 -10.34 0.23 -6.75
CA PRO A 83 -10.89 -0.80 -5.88
C PRO A 83 -11.34 -2.03 -6.70
N TYR A 84 -11.23 -3.20 -6.09
CA TYR A 84 -11.67 -4.48 -6.64
C TYR A 84 -12.64 -5.15 -5.67
N ASP A 85 -13.84 -5.50 -6.14
CA ASP A 85 -14.81 -6.19 -5.30
C ASP A 85 -14.53 -7.70 -5.29
N PHE A 86 -14.08 -8.24 -4.16
CA PHE A 86 -13.80 -9.68 -4.09
C PHE A 86 -15.06 -10.55 -4.09
N LEU A 87 -16.27 -9.99 -3.97
CA LEU A 87 -17.52 -10.72 -4.22
C LEU A 87 -17.83 -10.86 -5.71
N LEU A 88 -17.23 -10.02 -6.56
CA LEU A 88 -17.39 -10.10 -8.02
C LEU A 88 -16.36 -11.04 -8.64
N ASP A 89 -16.85 -12.02 -9.38
CA ASP A 89 -16.02 -13.05 -10.00
C ASP A 89 -14.98 -12.49 -10.99
N ALA A 90 -15.35 -11.45 -11.73
CA ALA A 90 -14.47 -10.77 -12.66
C ALA A 90 -13.29 -10.06 -11.95
N ASP A 91 -13.50 -9.57 -10.74
CA ASP A 91 -12.47 -8.88 -9.97
C ASP A 91 -11.62 -9.87 -9.17
N ARG A 92 -12.21 -10.94 -8.62
CA ARG A 92 -11.47 -12.06 -8.01
C ARG A 92 -10.35 -12.57 -8.91
N ARG A 93 -10.64 -12.80 -10.19
CA ARG A 93 -9.64 -13.24 -11.17
C ARG A 93 -8.46 -12.28 -11.34
N LYS A 94 -8.66 -10.99 -11.11
CA LYS A 94 -7.59 -9.97 -11.24
C LYS A 94 -6.73 -9.87 -9.99
N ILE A 95 -7.26 -10.25 -8.83
CA ILE A 95 -6.59 -10.03 -7.54
C ILE A 95 -5.95 -11.29 -6.95
N TYR A 96 -6.40 -12.49 -7.35
CA TYR A 96 -5.87 -13.75 -6.80
C TYR A 96 -4.36 -13.90 -7.00
N GLU A 97 -3.86 -13.60 -8.19
CA GLU A 97 -2.42 -13.68 -8.46
C GLU A 97 -1.65 -12.69 -7.58
N ALA A 98 -2.13 -11.45 -7.45
CA ALA A 98 -1.50 -10.46 -6.58
C ALA A 98 -1.47 -10.92 -5.12
N LEU A 99 -2.60 -11.39 -4.58
CA LEU A 99 -2.70 -11.89 -3.20
C LEU A 99 -1.80 -13.12 -2.97
N PHE A 100 -1.71 -14.02 -3.95
CA PHE A 100 -0.80 -15.16 -3.89
C PHE A 100 0.65 -14.69 -3.78
N TRP A 101 1.09 -13.77 -4.64
CA TRP A 101 2.45 -13.23 -4.58
C TRP A 101 2.74 -12.47 -3.29
N PHE A 102 1.78 -11.71 -2.75
CA PHE A 102 1.95 -11.09 -1.43
C PHE A 102 2.19 -12.13 -0.34
N GLY A 103 1.36 -13.16 -0.29
CA GLY A 103 1.50 -14.24 0.69
C GLY A 103 2.83 -14.98 0.56
N VAL A 104 3.26 -15.30 -0.66
CA VAL A 104 4.54 -15.97 -0.91
C VAL A 104 5.72 -15.09 -0.52
N VAL A 105 5.77 -13.83 -0.99
CA VAL A 105 6.92 -12.94 -0.76
C VAL A 105 7.02 -12.54 0.72
N GLN A 106 5.91 -12.25 1.38
CA GLN A 106 5.92 -11.93 2.81
C GLN A 106 6.16 -13.16 3.68
N GLY A 107 5.63 -14.32 3.27
CA GLY A 107 5.79 -15.59 4.00
C GLY A 107 7.19 -16.20 3.86
N SER A 108 7.90 -15.96 2.76
CA SER A 108 9.27 -16.45 2.58
C SER A 108 10.33 -15.56 3.23
N ALA A 109 9.99 -14.32 3.61
CA ALA A 109 10.86 -13.43 4.38
C ALA A 109 10.99 -13.82 5.87
N LYS A 110 9.96 -14.48 6.42
CA LYS A 110 9.99 -15.09 7.76
C LYS A 110 10.03 -16.59 7.54
N GLY A 111 11.22 -17.20 7.58
CA GLY A 111 11.38 -18.64 7.37
C GLY A 111 10.23 -19.42 8.01
N PHE A 112 9.55 -20.27 7.23
CA PHE A 112 8.39 -21.05 7.66
C PHE A 112 8.75 -21.87 8.91
N CYS A 113 8.47 -21.32 10.10
CA CYS A 113 8.45 -22.10 11.33
C CYS A 113 7.05 -22.71 11.44
N TYR A 114 6.94 -23.97 10.99
CA TYR A 114 5.85 -24.86 11.37
C TYR A 114 6.08 -25.39 12.78
#